data_AF-A0A2P4P621-F1
#
_entry.id   AF-A0A2P4P621-F1
#
_cell.length_a   1.000
_cell.length_b   1.000
_cell.length_c   1.000
_cell.angle_alpha   90.00
_cell.angle_beta   90.00
_cell.angle_gamma   90.00
#
_symmetry.space_group_name_H-M   'P 1'
#
loop_
_entity.id
_entity.type
_entity.pdbx_description
1 polymer ?
#
loop_
_entity_poly.entity_id
_entity_poly.type
_entity_poly.pdbx_seq_one_letter_code
_entity_poly.pdbx_strand_id
1 'polypeptide(L)'
;MYLFLAVVVYLMNLLIGLLNIEIGEDNNRVSYLIQKAEILAEIELFYLLPHQRRWHTWFPKVIHYYADIDKARMEIERLIEEGEWDAKEFTEMRKNLLKELQIKHNPINNEVILEKLKSNDEILEKLKSNDEKLEKLKSNDEILEKLKSNDELLEKLGKLLEEIHAK
;
A
#
# COMPACT_ATOMS: atom_id res chain seq x y z
N MET A 1 -29.07 33.58 37.21
CA MET A 1 -29.69 32.25 37.45
C MET A 1 -30.40 31.71 36.20
N TYR A 2 -31.40 32.40 35.65
CA TYR A 2 -32.12 31.93 34.43
C TYR A 2 -31.24 31.79 33.18
N LEU A 3 -30.34 32.75 32.93
CA LEU A 3 -29.44 32.70 31.77
C LEU A 3 -28.43 31.54 31.86
N PHE A 4 -27.97 31.22 33.07
CA PHE A 4 -27.11 30.06 33.34
C PHE A 4 -27.86 28.74 33.07
N LEU A 5 -29.11 28.64 33.52
CA LEU A 5 -29.97 27.47 33.28
C LEU A 5 -30.24 27.27 31.78
N ALA A 6 -30.49 28.35 31.03
CA ALA A 6 -30.70 28.30 29.59
C ALA A 6 -29.46 27.81 28.83
N VAL A 7 -28.27 28.26 29.23
CA VAL A 7 -26.99 27.81 28.64
C VAL A 7 -26.75 26.33 28.90
N VAL A 8 -27.02 25.84 30.12
CA VAL A 8 -26.87 24.41 30.44
C VAL A 8 -27.81 23.56 29.61
N VAL A 9 -29.09 23.92 29.51
CA VAL A 9 -30.07 23.17 28.69
C VAL A 9 -29.68 23.18 27.22
N TYR A 10 -29.23 24.31 26.70
CA TYR A 10 -28.76 24.42 25.32
C TYR A 10 -27.52 23.54 25.06
N LEU A 11 -26.52 23.58 25.94
CA LEU A 11 -25.32 22.76 25.83
C LEU A 11 -25.63 21.26 25.94
N MET A 12 -26.55 20.86 26.83
CA MET A 12 -26.93 19.46 26.96
C MET A 12 -27.65 18.97 25.70
N ASN A 13 -28.56 19.76 25.12
CA ASN A 13 -29.24 19.39 23.89
C ASN A 13 -28.27 19.32 22.70
N LEU A 14 -27.31 20.25 22.62
CA LEU A 14 -26.25 20.22 21.62
C LEU A 14 -25.35 18.98 21.78
N LEU A 15 -24.93 18.68 23.01
CA LEU A 15 -24.11 17.50 23.32
C LEU A 15 -24.85 16.20 22.99
N ILE A 16 -26.13 16.09 23.37
CA ILE A 16 -26.97 14.93 23.04
C ILE A 16 -27.09 14.78 21.51
N GLY A 17 -27.28 15.88 20.78
CA GLY A 17 -27.33 15.87 19.31
C GLY A 17 -26.02 15.40 18.68
N LEU A 18 -24.88 15.91 19.14
CA LEU A 18 -23.55 15.52 18.66
C LEU A 18 -23.24 14.05 18.98
N LEU A 19 -23.51 13.61 20.21
CA LEU A 19 -23.34 12.21 20.62
C LEU A 19 -24.21 11.26 19.80
N ASN A 20 -25.45 11.65 19.50
CA ASN A 20 -26.34 10.81 18.70
C ASN A 20 -25.86 10.63 17.24
N ILE A 21 -25.21 11.64 16.67
CA ILE A 21 -24.60 11.53 15.34
C ILE A 21 -23.42 10.56 15.39
N GLU A 22 -22.50 10.76 16.34
CA GLU A 22 -21.30 9.91 16.49
C GLU A 22 -21.66 8.45 16.78
N ILE A 23 -22.59 8.20 17.71
CA ILE A 23 -23.07 6.84 18.04
C ILE A 23 -23.71 6.16 16.81
N GLY A 24 -24.40 6.92 15.96
CA GLY A 24 -24.98 6.39 14.72
C GLY A 24 -23.92 5.91 13.74
N GLU A 25 -22.79 6.62 13.66
CA GLU A 25 -21.65 6.31 12.79
C GLU A 25 -20.80 5.15 13.35
N ASP A 26 -20.64 5.08 14.67
CA ASP A 26 -19.83 4.07 15.37
C ASP A 26 -20.59 2.80 15.81
N ASN A 27 -21.91 2.70 15.56
CA ASN A 27 -22.69 1.47 15.81
C ASN A 27 -22.39 0.38 14.75
N ASN A 28 -21.10 0.04 14.63
CA ASN A 28 -20.62 -0.99 13.74
C ASN A 28 -20.54 -2.32 14.50
N ARG A 29 -21.42 -3.25 14.12
CA ARG A 29 -21.42 -4.63 14.65
C ARG A 29 -20.07 -5.31 14.48
N VAL A 30 -19.31 -4.99 13.42
CA VAL A 30 -17.98 -5.55 13.17
C VAL A 30 -17.00 -5.06 14.24
N SER A 31 -16.92 -3.75 14.50
CA SER A 31 -16.07 -3.16 15.54
C SER A 31 -16.39 -3.74 16.93
N TYR A 32 -17.67 -3.91 17.25
CA TYR A 32 -18.09 -4.55 18.51
C TYR A 32 -17.55 -6.00 18.64
N LEU A 33 -17.64 -6.78 17.57
CA LEU A 33 -17.15 -8.16 17.56
C LEU A 33 -15.62 -8.23 17.66
N ILE A 34 -14.91 -7.30 17.02
CA ILE A 34 -13.45 -7.18 17.13
C ILE A 34 -13.05 -6.89 18.57
N GLN A 35 -13.62 -5.85 19.19
CA GLN A 35 -13.33 -5.53 20.60
C GLN A 35 -13.67 -6.68 21.53
N LYS A 36 -14.79 -7.37 21.29
CA LYS A 36 -15.17 -8.55 22.07
C LYS A 36 -14.15 -9.68 21.93
N ALA A 37 -13.57 -9.89 20.74
CA ALA A 37 -12.53 -10.89 20.51
C ALA A 37 -11.21 -10.49 21.19
N GLU A 38 -10.83 -9.21 21.13
CA GLU A 38 -9.65 -8.68 21.83
C GLU A 38 -9.74 -8.88 23.33
N ILE A 39 -10.87 -8.50 23.95
CA ILE A 39 -11.11 -8.70 25.38
C ILE A 39 -11.06 -10.19 25.74
N LEU A 40 -11.62 -11.06 24.90
CA LEU A 40 -11.58 -12.50 25.14
C LEU A 40 -10.15 -13.05 25.09
N ALA A 41 -9.33 -12.60 24.14
CA ALA A 41 -7.93 -12.98 24.04
C ALA A 41 -7.12 -12.50 25.26
N GLU A 42 -7.41 -11.30 25.77
CA GLU A 42 -6.78 -10.76 26.98
C GLU A 42 -7.16 -11.59 28.22
N ILE A 43 -8.45 -11.93 28.37
CA ILE A 43 -8.93 -12.84 29.42
C ILE A 43 -8.22 -14.19 29.33
N GLU A 44 -8.10 -14.76 28.14
CA GLU A 44 -7.44 -16.04 27.93
C GLU A 44 -5.95 -15.99 28.31
N LEU A 45 -5.26 -14.90 27.95
CA LEU A 45 -3.83 -14.79 28.18
C LEU A 45 -3.47 -14.51 29.65
N PHE A 46 -4.23 -13.65 30.33
CA PHE A 46 -3.86 -13.16 31.66
C PHE A 46 -4.67 -13.76 32.81
N TYR A 47 -5.90 -14.21 32.56
CA TYR A 47 -6.83 -14.57 33.64
C TYR A 47 -7.20 -16.05 33.70
N LEU A 48 -6.80 -16.88 32.71
CA LEU A 48 -7.09 -18.31 32.69
C LEU A 48 -5.88 -19.19 33.02
N LEU A 49 -6.11 -20.19 33.89
CA LEU A 49 -5.11 -21.21 34.21
C LEU A 49 -4.91 -22.19 33.03
N PRO A 50 -3.73 -22.82 32.89
CA PRO A 50 -3.44 -23.72 31.78
C PRO A 50 -4.44 -24.87 31.59
N HIS A 51 -5.05 -25.35 32.68
CA HIS A 51 -6.05 -26.42 32.60
C HIS A 51 -7.42 -25.92 32.09
N GLN A 52 -7.80 -24.67 32.37
CA GLN A 52 -9.05 -24.06 31.91
C GLN A 52 -9.01 -23.80 30.41
N ARG A 53 -7.86 -23.37 29.87
CA ARG A 53 -7.66 -23.20 28.42
C ARG A 53 -7.74 -24.51 27.63
N ARG A 54 -7.53 -25.65 28.29
CA ARG A 54 -7.65 -26.98 27.67
C ARG A 54 -9.05 -27.59 27.81
N TRP A 55 -10.01 -26.89 28.42
CA TRP A 55 -11.39 -27.37 28.49
C TRP A 55 -12.08 -27.21 27.15
N HIS A 56 -12.17 -28.32 26.41
CA HIS A 56 -12.80 -28.38 25.09
C HIS A 56 -14.26 -27.90 25.06
N THR A 57 -14.97 -27.98 26.18
CA THR A 57 -16.34 -27.46 26.31
C THR A 57 -16.40 -25.94 26.30
N TRP A 58 -15.35 -25.26 26.80
CA TRP A 58 -15.27 -23.79 26.85
C TRP A 58 -14.47 -23.23 25.67
N PHE A 59 -13.44 -23.95 25.23
CA PHE A 59 -12.59 -23.61 24.09
C PHE A 59 -12.63 -24.75 23.06
N PRO A 60 -13.68 -24.79 22.21
CA PRO A 60 -13.79 -25.79 21.19
C PRO A 60 -12.69 -25.58 20.14
N LYS A 61 -12.13 -26.69 19.63
CA LYS A 61 -11.11 -26.65 18.57
C LYS A 61 -11.66 -26.16 17.23
N VAL A 62 -12.98 -26.36 17.01
CA VAL A 62 -13.68 -26.01 15.76
C VAL A 62 -15.00 -25.34 16.14
N ILE A 63 -15.32 -24.22 15.49
CA ILE A 63 -16.58 -23.51 15.65
C ILE A 63 -17.36 -23.66 14.34
N HIS A 64 -18.58 -24.20 14.42
CA HIS A 64 -19.47 -24.29 13.28
C HIS A 64 -20.29 -23.00 13.18
N TYR A 65 -20.24 -22.34 12.03
CA TYR A 65 -21.03 -21.14 11.76
C TYR A 65 -21.79 -21.30 10.45
N TYR A 66 -23.05 -20.87 10.44
CA TYR A 66 -23.86 -20.83 9.24
C TYR A 66 -23.63 -19.50 8.53
N ALA A 67 -23.04 -19.56 7.35
CA ALA A 67 -22.88 -18.42 6.47
C ALA A 67 -23.80 -18.58 5.26
N ASP A 68 -24.38 -17.46 4.83
CA ASP A 68 -25.09 -17.36 3.57
C ASP A 68 -24.08 -17.47 2.41
N ILE A 69 -24.35 -18.36 1.45
CA ILE A 69 -23.43 -18.66 0.34
C ILE A 69 -23.21 -17.43 -0.52
N ASP A 70 -24.25 -16.64 -0.79
CA ASP A 70 -24.16 -15.48 -1.67
C ASP A 70 -23.38 -14.36 -1.00
N LYS A 71 -23.63 -14.12 0.30
CA LYS A 71 -22.84 -13.14 1.08
C LYS A 71 -21.39 -13.54 1.21
N ALA A 72 -21.11 -14.83 1.43
CA ALA A 72 -19.75 -15.34 1.51
C ALA A 72 -19.00 -15.16 0.18
N ARG A 73 -19.68 -15.41 -0.95
CA ARG A 73 -19.10 -15.18 -2.29
C ARG A 73 -18.71 -13.72 -2.51
N MET A 74 -19.65 -12.80 -2.30
CA MET A 74 -19.40 -11.36 -2.50
C MET A 74 -18.22 -10.87 -1.65
N GLU A 75 -18.16 -11.30 -0.38
CA GLU A 75 -17.08 -10.88 0.51
C GLU A 75 -15.72 -11.44 0.09
N ILE A 76 -15.66 -12.69 -0.36
CA ILE A 76 -14.41 -13.29 -0.84
C ILE A 76 -13.94 -12.62 -2.14
N GLU A 77 -14.85 -12.29 -3.05
CA GLU A 77 -14.54 -11.54 -4.26
C GLU A 77 -13.98 -10.15 -3.92
N ARG A 78 -14.62 -9.43 -2.98
CA ARG A 78 -14.11 -8.15 -2.45
C ARG A 78 -12.69 -8.27 -1.90
N LEU A 79 -12.43 -9.29 -1.07
CA LEU A 79 -11.09 -9.54 -0.49
C LEU A 79 -10.04 -9.87 -1.57
N ILE A 80 -10.43 -10.54 -2.66
CA ILE A 80 -9.53 -10.82 -3.78
C ILE A 80 -9.20 -9.53 -4.53
N GLU A 81 -10.19 -8.67 -4.79
CA GLU A 81 -10.00 -7.37 -5.45
C GLU A 81 -9.13 -6.42 -4.62
N GLU A 82 -9.34 -6.38 -3.30
CA GLU A 82 -8.54 -5.59 -2.34
C GLU A 82 -7.14 -6.18 -2.11
N GLY A 83 -6.89 -7.42 -2.55
CA GLY A 83 -5.60 -8.11 -2.39
C GLY A 83 -5.34 -8.66 -0.98
N GLU A 84 -6.35 -8.68 -0.11
CA GLU A 84 -6.26 -9.16 1.28
C GLU A 84 -6.46 -10.68 1.40
N TRP A 85 -6.95 -11.33 0.34
CA TRP A 85 -7.27 -12.77 0.34
C TRP A 85 -6.05 -13.70 0.46
N ASP A 86 -4.87 -13.28 0.00
CA ASP A 86 -3.68 -14.13 -0.15
C ASP A 86 -2.74 -14.14 1.08
N ALA A 87 -3.28 -14.16 2.29
CA ALA A 87 -2.46 -14.39 3.49
C ALA A 87 -1.85 -15.81 3.49
N LYS A 88 -0.63 -15.98 4.02
CA LYS A 88 0.10 -17.27 4.02
C LYS A 88 -0.55 -18.38 4.86
N GLU A 89 -1.54 -18.04 5.68
CA GLU A 89 -2.18 -18.97 6.61
C GLU A 89 -3.38 -19.70 5.98
N PHE A 90 -3.61 -20.95 6.40
CA PHE A 90 -4.78 -21.76 6.01
C PHE A 90 -4.98 -21.97 4.49
N THR A 91 -3.89 -22.02 3.71
CA THR A 91 -3.93 -22.15 2.24
C THR A 91 -4.82 -23.29 1.73
N GLU A 92 -4.77 -24.45 2.38
CA GLU A 92 -5.56 -25.63 1.98
C GLU A 92 -7.07 -25.43 2.24
N MET A 93 -7.43 -24.86 3.39
CA MET A 93 -8.83 -24.57 3.74
C MET A 93 -9.42 -23.50 2.81
N ARG A 94 -8.64 -22.48 2.44
CA ARG A 94 -9.07 -21.47 1.46
C ARG A 94 -9.30 -22.04 0.07
N LYS A 95 -8.41 -22.91 -0.42
CA LYS A 95 -8.61 -23.61 -1.69
C LYS A 95 -9.87 -24.46 -1.69
N ASN A 96 -10.12 -25.19 -0.61
CA ASN A 96 -11.35 -25.96 -0.44
C ASN A 96 -12.59 -25.04 -0.42
N LEU A 97 -12.54 -23.92 0.29
CA LEU A 97 -13.63 -22.95 0.34
C LEU A 97 -13.95 -22.35 -1.05
N LEU A 98 -12.93 -21.94 -1.81
CA LEU A 98 -13.11 -21.44 -3.18
C LEU A 98 -13.76 -22.49 -4.09
N LYS A 99 -13.36 -23.76 -3.94
CA LYS A 99 -13.93 -24.88 -4.68
C LYS A 99 -15.40 -25.11 -4.33
N GLU A 100 -15.75 -25.15 -3.03
CA GLU A 100 -17.13 -25.31 -2.56
C GLU A 100 -18.02 -24.14 -3.00
N LEU A 101 -17.49 -22.91 -2.93
CA LEU A 101 -18.20 -21.72 -3.38
C LEU A 101 -18.18 -21.53 -4.91
N GLN A 102 -17.49 -22.41 -5.66
CA GLN A 102 -17.35 -22.34 -7.12
C GLN A 102 -16.77 -21.00 -7.63
N ILE A 103 -15.95 -20.34 -6.81
CA ILE A 103 -15.28 -19.08 -7.17
C ILE A 103 -14.03 -19.42 -7.97
N LYS A 104 -13.95 -18.92 -9.20
CA LYS A 104 -12.76 -19.06 -10.04
C LYS A 104 -11.70 -18.06 -9.59
N HIS A 105 -10.87 -18.46 -8.64
CA HIS A 105 -9.71 -17.68 -8.23
C HIS A 105 -8.43 -18.43 -8.61
N ASN A 106 -7.64 -17.84 -9.50
CA ASN A 106 -6.30 -18.32 -9.80
C ASN A 106 -5.31 -17.51 -8.94
N PRO A 107 -4.64 -18.11 -7.94
CA PRO A 107 -3.73 -17.40 -7.03
C PRO A 107 -2.51 -16.82 -7.76
N ILE A 108 -2.27 -17.28 -8.99
CA ILE A 108 -1.29 -16.69 -9.87
C ILE A 108 -1.97 -15.53 -10.58
N ASN A 109 -1.89 -14.36 -9.95
CA ASN A 109 -2.19 -13.06 -10.55
C ASN A 109 -1.14 -12.72 -11.62
N ASN A 110 -1.07 -13.58 -12.65
CA ASN A 110 -0.22 -13.36 -13.79
C ASN A 110 -0.66 -12.12 -14.56
N GLU A 111 -1.89 -11.62 -14.42
CA GLU A 111 -2.34 -10.39 -15.08
C GLU A 111 -1.69 -9.14 -14.50
N VAL A 112 -1.68 -8.96 -13.17
CA VAL A 112 -0.98 -7.82 -12.55
C VAL A 112 0.53 -7.93 -12.74
N ILE A 113 1.08 -9.16 -12.74
CA ILE A 113 2.48 -9.38 -13.09
C ILE A 113 2.73 -9.06 -14.57
N LEU A 114 1.82 -9.42 -15.50
CA LEU A 114 1.93 -9.14 -16.93
C LEU A 114 1.89 -7.63 -17.21
N GLU A 115 0.99 -6.90 -16.56
CA GLU A 115 0.90 -5.45 -16.71
C GLU A 115 2.15 -4.75 -16.17
N LYS A 116 2.64 -5.17 -15.00
CA LYS A 116 3.92 -4.67 -14.46
C LYS A 116 5.11 -5.02 -15.36
N LEU A 117 5.14 -6.21 -15.96
CA LEU A 117 6.18 -6.61 -16.92
C LEU A 117 6.12 -5.77 -18.21
N LYS A 118 4.92 -5.57 -18.79
CA LYS A 118 4.74 -4.71 -19.97
C LYS A 118 5.20 -3.27 -19.69
N SER A 119 4.87 -2.74 -18.52
CA SER A 119 5.28 -1.39 -18.13
C SER A 119 6.80 -1.30 -17.92
N ASN A 120 7.45 -2.35 -17.40
CA ASN A 120 8.90 -2.43 -17.30
C ASN A 120 9.60 -2.54 -18.66
N ASP A 121 9.00 -3.24 -19.64
CA ASP A 121 9.53 -3.33 -21.00
C ASP A 121 9.57 -1.95 -21.69
N GLU A 122 8.53 -1.13 -21.52
CA GLU A 122 8.53 0.27 -22.01
C GLU A 122 9.62 1.13 -21.35
N ILE A 123 9.88 0.94 -20.05
CA ILE A 123 10.94 1.67 -19.34
C ILE A 123 12.32 1.24 -19.86
N LEU A 124 12.50 -0.06 -20.15
CA LEU A 124 13.75 -0.60 -20.69
C LEU A 124 14.08 -0.01 -22.07
N GLU A 125 13.09 0.13 -22.96
CA GLU A 125 13.30 0.77 -24.27
C GLU A 125 13.68 2.25 -24.14
N LYS A 126 13.01 2.98 -23.24
CA LYS A 126 13.35 4.39 -22.97
C LYS A 126 14.78 4.54 -22.41
N LEU A 127 15.22 3.62 -21.56
CA LEU A 127 16.59 3.60 -21.03
C LEU A 127 17.62 3.35 -22.14
N LYS A 128 17.40 2.37 -23.03
CA LYS A 128 18.30 2.12 -24.17
C LYS A 128 18.45 3.34 -25.07
N SER A 129 17.34 4.03 -25.37
CA SER A 129 17.37 5.26 -26.17
C SER A 129 18.15 6.39 -25.46
N ASN A 130 18.08 6.46 -24.14
CA ASN A 130 18.83 7.44 -23.35
C ASN A 130 20.33 7.10 -23.29
N ASP A 131 20.70 5.83 -23.20
CA ASP A 131 22.11 5.40 -23.25
C ASP A 131 22.76 5.76 -24.60
N GLU A 132 22.06 5.56 -25.72
CA GLU A 132 22.54 6.00 -27.05
C GLU A 132 22.74 7.52 -27.14
N LYS A 133 21.86 8.30 -26.51
CA LYS A 133 22.01 9.77 -26.42
C LYS A 133 23.20 10.16 -25.56
N LEU A 134 23.46 9.44 -24.47
CA LEU A 134 24.59 9.69 -23.58
C LEU A 134 25.93 9.45 -24.27
N GLU A 135 26.05 8.41 -25.09
CA GLU A 135 27.27 8.19 -25.88
C GLU A 135 27.54 9.31 -26.88
N LYS A 136 26.51 9.80 -27.57
CA LYS A 136 26.65 10.94 -28.49
C LYS A 136 27.10 12.22 -27.78
N LEU A 137 26.61 12.45 -26.56
CA LEU A 137 27.05 13.59 -25.74
C LEU A 137 28.53 13.48 -25.35
N LYS A 138 29.00 12.28 -24.96
CA LYS A 138 30.43 12.06 -24.65
C LYS A 138 31.34 12.37 -25.84
N SER A 139 30.96 11.95 -27.06
CA SER A 139 31.73 12.31 -28.25
C SER A 139 31.74 13.81 -28.51
N ASN A 140 30.64 14.52 -28.24
CA ASN A 140 30.59 15.97 -28.40
C ASN A 140 31.48 16.69 -27.37
N ASP A 141 31.56 16.20 -26.13
CA ASP A 141 32.44 16.75 -25.09
C ASP A 141 33.93 16.59 -25.48
N GLU A 142 34.32 15.45 -26.03
CA GLU A 142 35.69 15.24 -26.56
C GLU A 142 36.04 16.23 -27.69
N ILE A 143 35.06 16.55 -28.56
CA ILE A 143 35.24 17.53 -29.63
C ILE A 143 35.41 18.94 -29.05
N LEU A 144 34.67 19.27 -27.98
CA LEU A 144 34.74 20.57 -27.31
C LEU A 144 36.11 20.81 -26.66
N GLU A 145 36.71 19.79 -26.04
CA GLU A 145 38.06 19.89 -25.47
C GLU A 145 39.12 20.15 -26.54
N LYS A 146 39.02 19.45 -27.69
CA LYS A 146 39.92 19.68 -28.83
C LYS A 146 39.80 21.10 -29.39
N LEU A 147 38.59 21.64 -29.47
CA LEU A 147 38.38 23.03 -29.90
C LEU A 147 39.01 24.05 -28.95
N LYS A 148 38.83 23.88 -27.63
CA LYS A 148 39.47 24.75 -26.62
C LYS A 148 41.00 24.75 -26.74
N SER A 149 41.60 23.59 -26.98
CA SER A 149 43.05 23.49 -27.15
C SER A 149 43.52 24.23 -28.42
N ASN A 150 42.75 24.17 -29.50
CA ASN A 150 43.04 24.93 -30.72
C ASN A 150 42.91 26.45 -30.53
N ASP A 151 41.91 26.91 -29.77
CA ASP A 151 41.73 28.33 -29.47
C ASP A 151 42.93 28.90 -28.67
N GLU A 152 43.44 28.16 -27.69
CA GLU A 152 44.67 28.55 -26.96
C GLU A 152 45.90 28.63 -27.87
N LEU A 153 46.02 27.75 -28.88
CA LEU A 153 47.11 27.78 -29.84
C LEU A 153 47.02 29.01 -30.75
N LEU A 154 45.82 29.42 -31.18
CA LEU A 154 45.60 30.62 -31.96
C LEU A 154 45.96 31.89 -31.19
N GLU A 155 45.62 31.96 -29.90
CA GLU A 155 45.97 33.10 -29.06
C GLU A 155 47.50 33.24 -28.89
N LYS A 156 48.21 32.11 -28.74
CA LYS A 156 49.68 32.09 -28.70
C LYS A 156 50.31 32.54 -30.02
N LEU A 157 49.76 32.11 -31.16
CA LEU A 157 50.21 32.55 -32.49
C LEU A 157 49.99 34.05 -32.71
N GLY A 158 48.86 34.60 -32.26
CA GLY A 158 48.58 36.04 -32.32
C GLY A 158 49.61 36.87 -31.56
N LYS A 159 49.97 36.46 -30.34
CA LYS A 159 51.01 37.12 -29.53
C LYS A 159 52.38 37.11 -30.21
N LEU A 160 52.76 36.00 -30.85
CA LEU A 160 54.03 35.90 -31.60
C LEU A 160 54.06 36.82 -32.84
N LEU A 161 52.93 36.96 -33.54
CA LEU A 161 52.81 37.87 -34.69
C LEU A 161 52.93 39.35 -34.27
N GLU A 162 52.35 39.73 -33.14
CA GLU A 162 52.52 41.08 -32.57
C GLU A 162 53.98 41.34 -32.17
N GLU A 163 54.68 40.37 -31.58
CA GLU A 163 56.11 40.49 -31.26
C GLU A 163 56.99 40.64 -32.51
N ILE A 164 56.65 39.97 -33.61
CA ILE A 164 57.39 40.11 -34.89
C ILE A 164 57.16 41.49 -35.51
N HIS A 165 55.96 42.05 -35.40
CA HIS A 165 55.62 43.37 -35.96
C HIS A 165 56.13 44.56 -35.11
N ALA A 166 56.47 44.35 -33.84
CA ALA A 166 57.00 45.37 -32.94
C ALA A 166 58.54 45.54 -33.01
N LYS A 167 59.22 44.85 -33.93
CA LYS A 167 60.68 44.82 -34.09
C LYS A 167 61.10 45.35 -35.46
#